data_AF-A0AAF0F9M5-F1
#
_entry.id   AF-A0AAF0F9M5-F1
#
_cell.length_a   1.000
_cell.length_b   1.000
_cell.length_c   1.000
_cell.angle_alpha   90.00
_cell.angle_beta   90.00
_cell.angle_gamma   90.00
#
_symmetry.space_group_name_H-M   'P 1'
#
loop_
_entity.id
_entity.type
_entity.pdbx_description
1 polymer ?
#
loop_
_entity_poly.entity_id
_entity_poly.type
_entity_poly.pdbx_seq_one_letter_code
_entity_poly.pdbx_strand_id
1 'polypeptide(L)'
;MGRSGSISLLLSLGDGKSSSCARFQKVSRLTDVAFAQLPADDTNAERGEVNDGIHSFDWSSIPRPDPIPRTLCEWASRILSTSDPLEKVAYTQYAGQAFRQGECRVIARGRWNHDLQWTTPPKEQPPIRPPRPESVRCVKPGAEGKRGKAGTERSRIALLHALANIEQWAIDLAWDIIARAPRLSALAARTETNPCPQSTLPVQFYTDFVKIAIDEAKHFTLLQKRLMELGSYFGELPVHHGLWDSAMETSENLFARLSIIHLVHEARGLDVNPVTIRKFQAAGDQASVAALNVIHLDEITHVSAGHRWLTYLCANHPTPLNPIDVFRDEVRKNFVGRLKGPFNESDRMQAGLSKAWYDGLSGEKASRHAQGVHREEVPGG
;
A
#
# COMPACT_ATOMS: atom_id res chain seq x y z
N MET A 1 63.79 32.49 46.23
CA MET A 1 63.80 31.47 47.31
C MET A 1 62.53 30.65 47.12
N GLY A 2 62.55 29.54 46.36
CA GLY A 2 62.93 28.18 46.80
C GLY A 2 61.71 27.51 47.46
N ARG A 3 61.22 26.31 47.17
CA ARG A 3 61.69 25.07 46.52
C ARG A 3 60.42 24.27 46.12
N SER A 4 60.30 23.66 44.94
CA SER A 4 60.72 22.28 44.59
C SER A 4 60.10 21.16 45.44
N GLY A 5 59.46 20.18 44.78
CA GLY A 5 59.01 18.93 45.40
C GLY A 5 58.25 18.00 44.46
N SER A 6 58.94 17.42 43.47
CA SER A 6 58.47 16.28 42.67
C SER A 6 58.44 15.01 43.51
N ILE A 7 57.38 14.19 43.39
CA ILE A 7 57.46 12.73 43.58
C ILE A 7 56.68 12.06 42.45
N SER A 8 57.42 11.37 41.58
CA SER A 8 56.91 10.32 40.70
C SER A 8 56.92 9.00 41.45
N LEU A 9 55.87 8.18 41.29
CA LEU A 9 55.96 6.74 41.48
C LEU A 9 55.39 6.04 40.24
N LEU A 10 56.17 5.07 39.78
CA LEU A 10 56.08 4.29 38.54
C LEU A 10 55.28 2.99 38.73
N LEU A 11 54.64 2.55 37.63
CA LEU A 11 54.31 1.16 37.23
C LEU A 11 53.26 0.42 38.10
N SER A 12 52.27 -0.33 37.60
CA SER A 12 52.28 -1.23 36.44
C SER A 12 50.85 -1.65 36.03
N LEU A 13 50.61 -1.62 34.71
CA LEU A 13 49.86 -2.53 33.82
C LEU A 13 48.49 -3.14 34.24
N GLY A 14 47.51 -2.94 33.35
CA GLY A 14 46.24 -3.68 33.30
C GLY A 14 45.35 -3.20 32.15
N ASP A 15 45.49 -3.84 30.99
CA ASP A 15 44.91 -3.57 29.67
C ASP A 15 43.41 -3.25 29.55
N GLY A 16 43.07 -2.47 28.51
CA GLY A 16 41.69 -2.34 28.01
C GLY A 16 41.52 -1.34 26.87
N LYS A 17 42.04 -1.67 25.67
CA LYS A 17 41.82 -0.91 24.43
C LYS A 17 40.34 -0.86 24.03
N SER A 18 39.82 0.33 23.73
CA SER A 18 38.85 0.54 22.64
C SER A 18 38.94 1.99 22.17
N SER A 19 39.37 2.15 20.91
CA SER A 19 39.58 3.42 20.24
C SER A 19 38.94 3.30 18.87
N SER A 20 37.90 4.10 18.60
CA SER A 20 37.67 4.73 17.28
C SER A 20 36.51 5.72 17.38
N CYS A 21 36.80 6.93 17.86
CA CYS A 21 35.96 8.10 17.63
C CYS A 21 36.59 8.88 16.47
N ALA A 22 36.24 8.52 15.23
CA ALA A 22 36.59 9.30 14.02
C ALA A 22 35.84 8.78 12.77
N ARG A 23 34.67 9.36 12.48
CA ARG A 23 34.11 9.61 11.13
C ARG A 23 32.61 9.89 11.26
N PHE A 24 32.20 11.15 11.25
CA PHE A 24 30.91 11.62 10.70
C PHE A 24 30.90 13.15 10.77
N GLN A 25 31.79 13.79 9.98
CA GLN A 25 31.74 15.24 9.71
C GLN A 25 32.15 15.49 8.25
N LYS A 26 31.12 15.58 7.41
CA LYS A 26 31.01 16.07 6.01
C LYS A 26 29.76 15.34 5.51
N VAL A 27 28.63 16.00 5.26
CA VAL A 27 28.43 16.97 4.19
C VAL A 27 27.29 17.93 4.59
N SER A 28 27.59 19.22 4.62
CA SER A 28 26.65 20.33 4.56
C SER A 28 27.09 21.20 3.39
N ARG A 29 26.11 21.73 2.65
CA ARG A 29 26.16 22.48 1.38
C ARG A 29 26.11 21.60 0.13
N LEU A 30 24.94 21.59 -0.49
CA LEU A 30 24.70 21.80 -1.92
C LEU A 30 23.19 22.03 -2.08
N THR A 31 22.78 23.29 -1.96
CA THR A 31 21.59 23.81 -2.64
C THR A 31 21.88 23.83 -4.15
N ASP A 32 20.83 23.67 -4.95
CA ASP A 32 20.82 23.48 -6.42
C ASP A 32 20.99 22.03 -6.89
N VAL A 33 19.86 21.30 -6.93
CA VAL A 33 19.73 20.11 -7.76
C VAL A 33 18.79 20.46 -8.91
N ALA A 34 19.37 20.56 -10.09
CA ALA A 34 18.68 20.67 -11.37
C ALA A 34 17.71 19.49 -11.57
N PHE A 35 16.59 19.74 -12.24
CA PHE A 35 15.73 18.69 -12.80
C PHE A 35 16.55 17.81 -13.75
N ALA A 36 17.09 16.70 -13.25
CA ALA A 36 17.65 15.67 -14.10
C ALA A 36 16.49 14.98 -14.82
N GLN A 37 16.42 15.17 -16.14
CA GLN A 37 15.60 14.33 -17.02
C GLN A 37 15.99 12.87 -16.81
N LEU A 38 15.00 12.05 -16.50
CA LEU A 38 15.14 10.59 -16.51
C LEU A 38 15.59 10.17 -17.92
N PRO A 39 16.57 9.27 -18.07
CA PRO A 39 16.97 8.79 -19.38
C PRO A 39 15.77 8.11 -20.06
N ALA A 40 15.55 8.47 -21.32
CA ALA A 40 14.64 7.74 -22.18
C ALA A 40 15.19 6.32 -22.35
N ASP A 41 14.35 5.33 -22.09
CA ASP A 41 14.70 3.92 -22.24
C ASP A 41 14.70 3.60 -23.74
N ASP A 42 15.88 3.72 -24.35
CA ASP A 42 16.12 3.47 -25.77
C ASP A 42 16.37 1.96 -25.96
N THR A 43 15.27 1.20 -26.10
CA THR A 43 15.32 -0.20 -26.53
C THR A 43 14.44 -0.41 -27.76
N ASN A 44 14.89 0.15 -28.89
CA ASN A 44 14.57 -0.39 -30.21
C ASN A 44 15.29 -1.72 -30.37
N ALA A 45 14.66 -2.80 -29.90
CA ALA A 45 15.00 -4.16 -30.27
C ALA A 45 13.73 -4.82 -30.78
N GLU A 46 13.77 -5.17 -32.08
CA GLU A 46 12.73 -5.85 -32.84
C GLU A 46 12.11 -7.00 -32.04
N ARG A 47 10.89 -6.81 -31.54
CA ARG A 47 10.05 -7.89 -31.06
C ARG A 47 9.12 -8.29 -32.20
N GLY A 48 9.37 -9.48 -32.73
CA GLY A 48 8.48 -10.12 -33.70
C GLY A 48 7.05 -10.12 -33.19
N GLU A 49 6.13 -9.83 -34.11
CA GLU A 49 4.70 -9.83 -33.90
C GLU A 49 4.24 -11.22 -33.41
N VAL A 50 4.00 -11.34 -32.11
CA VAL A 50 3.12 -12.38 -31.59
C VAL A 50 1.72 -11.83 -31.75
N ASN A 51 0.96 -12.48 -32.63
CA ASN A 51 -0.42 -12.16 -32.93
C ASN A 51 -1.32 -12.52 -31.72
N ASP A 52 -1.37 -11.65 -30.70
CA ASP A 52 -2.25 -11.75 -29.53
C ASP A 52 -3.67 -11.29 -29.89
N GLY A 53 -4.32 -12.04 -30.77
CA GLY A 53 -5.76 -11.88 -31.00
C GLY A 53 -6.55 -12.37 -29.79
N ILE A 54 -7.36 -11.47 -29.18
CA ILE A 54 -8.59 -11.66 -28.35
C ILE A 54 -8.59 -10.72 -27.11
N HIS A 55 -9.27 -9.58 -27.29
CA HIS A 55 -9.75 -8.57 -26.33
C HIS A 55 -9.06 -8.47 -24.95
N SER A 56 -7.88 -7.86 -24.89
CA SER A 56 -7.49 -7.11 -23.68
C SER A 56 -8.39 -5.87 -23.57
N PHE A 57 -8.92 -5.58 -22.38
CA PHE A 57 -9.66 -4.34 -22.14
C PHE A 57 -8.80 -3.13 -22.54
N ASP A 58 -9.23 -2.42 -23.58
CA ASP A 58 -8.60 -1.18 -24.02
C ASP A 58 -9.14 -0.02 -23.18
N TRP A 59 -8.42 0.31 -22.13
CA TRP A 59 -8.77 1.41 -21.23
C TRP A 59 -8.80 2.77 -21.94
N SER A 60 -8.13 2.92 -23.08
CA SER A 60 -8.15 4.19 -23.85
C SER A 60 -9.46 4.44 -24.58
N SER A 61 -10.29 3.40 -24.72
CA SER A 61 -11.65 3.52 -25.25
C SER A 61 -12.61 4.26 -24.29
N ILE A 62 -12.29 4.30 -22.99
CA ILE A 62 -13.05 5.07 -22.01
C ILE A 62 -12.63 6.54 -22.11
N PRO A 63 -13.58 7.49 -22.28
CA PRO A 63 -13.26 8.90 -22.40
C PRO A 63 -12.55 9.40 -21.13
N ARG A 64 -11.64 10.36 -21.30
CA ARG A 64 -11.01 11.04 -20.16
C ARG A 64 -12.06 11.77 -19.32
N PRO A 65 -11.83 11.94 -18.01
CA PRO A 65 -12.76 12.70 -17.18
C PRO A 65 -12.81 14.16 -17.64
N ASP A 66 -14.02 14.71 -17.69
CA ASP A 66 -14.28 16.12 -17.98
C ASP A 66 -14.94 16.80 -16.75
N PRO A 67 -14.38 17.91 -16.23
CA PRO A 67 -13.06 18.47 -16.55
C PRO A 67 -11.91 17.56 -16.10
N ILE A 68 -10.78 17.68 -16.80
CA ILE A 68 -9.54 16.99 -16.43
C ILE A 68 -9.07 17.50 -15.06
N PRO A 69 -8.82 16.61 -14.08
CA PRO A 69 -8.27 16.97 -12.78
C PRO A 69 -6.91 17.69 -12.89
N ARG A 70 -6.73 18.74 -12.09
CA ARG A 70 -5.54 19.63 -12.15
C ARG A 70 -4.48 19.31 -11.10
N THR A 71 -4.82 18.49 -10.12
CA THR A 71 -3.92 18.03 -9.05
C THR A 71 -4.03 16.52 -8.89
N LEU A 72 -3.01 15.91 -8.29
CA LEU A 72 -3.02 14.47 -8.06
C LEU A 72 -4.13 14.07 -7.07
N CYS A 73 -4.41 14.90 -6.06
CA CYS A 73 -5.53 14.67 -5.14
C CYS A 73 -6.90 14.88 -5.82
N GLU A 74 -7.02 15.75 -6.83
CA GLU A 74 -8.26 15.85 -7.63
C GLU A 74 -8.45 14.60 -8.49
N TRP A 75 -7.37 14.04 -9.06
CA TRP A 75 -7.39 12.73 -9.73
C TRP A 75 -7.83 11.63 -8.77
N ALA A 76 -7.19 11.55 -7.60
CA ALA A 76 -7.53 10.56 -6.57
C ALA A 76 -9.01 10.65 -6.17
N SER A 77 -9.50 11.87 -5.90
CA SER A 77 -10.91 12.09 -5.56
C SER A 77 -11.85 11.67 -6.70
N ARG A 78 -11.52 11.99 -7.95
CA ARG A 78 -12.33 11.58 -9.12
C ARG A 78 -12.40 10.06 -9.23
N ILE A 79 -11.28 9.37 -9.09
CA ILE A 79 -11.19 7.90 -9.20
C ILE A 79 -11.97 7.24 -8.05
N LEU A 80 -11.79 7.72 -6.82
CA LEU A 80 -12.51 7.21 -5.65
C LEU A 80 -14.02 7.44 -5.74
N SER A 81 -14.47 8.48 -6.45
CA SER A 81 -15.89 8.73 -6.72
C SER A 81 -16.46 7.95 -7.91
N THR A 82 -15.62 7.19 -8.63
CA THR A 82 -16.04 6.40 -9.79
C THR A 82 -16.58 5.05 -9.34
N SER A 83 -17.82 4.71 -9.75
CA SER A 83 -18.47 3.46 -9.37
C SER A 83 -18.11 2.29 -10.30
N ASP A 84 -17.99 2.55 -11.61
CA ASP A 84 -17.69 1.53 -12.60
C ASP A 84 -16.23 1.03 -12.46
N PRO A 85 -16.01 -0.29 -12.36
CA PRO A 85 -14.68 -0.84 -12.15
C PRO A 85 -13.72 -0.65 -13.34
N LEU A 86 -14.23 -0.63 -14.57
CA LEU A 86 -13.42 -0.46 -15.78
C LEU A 86 -13.11 1.02 -16.02
N GLU A 87 -14.06 1.92 -15.76
CA GLU A 87 -13.82 3.37 -15.74
C GLU A 87 -12.78 3.73 -14.68
N LYS A 88 -12.82 3.10 -13.51
CA LYS A 88 -11.82 3.26 -12.44
C LYS A 88 -10.42 2.83 -12.89
N VAL A 89 -10.31 1.70 -13.61
CA VAL A 89 -9.04 1.27 -14.23
C VAL A 89 -8.56 2.32 -15.23
N ALA A 90 -9.42 2.78 -16.14
CA ALA A 90 -9.04 3.76 -17.15
C ALA A 90 -8.58 5.10 -16.54
N TYR A 91 -9.32 5.62 -15.55
CA TYR A 91 -8.92 6.85 -14.86
C TYR A 91 -7.63 6.69 -14.06
N THR A 92 -7.36 5.50 -13.52
CA THR A 92 -6.07 5.19 -12.89
C THR A 92 -4.93 5.26 -13.91
N GLN A 93 -5.12 4.71 -15.12
CA GLN A 93 -4.13 4.78 -16.20
C GLN A 93 -3.90 6.23 -16.67
N TYR A 94 -4.99 6.99 -16.89
CA TYR A 94 -4.87 8.40 -17.27
C TYR A 94 -4.17 9.26 -16.21
N ALA A 95 -4.50 9.08 -14.92
CA ALA A 95 -3.83 9.78 -13.84
C ALA A 95 -2.33 9.42 -13.77
N GLY A 96 -2.01 8.13 -13.91
CA GLY A 96 -0.64 7.63 -13.97
C GLY A 96 0.16 8.23 -15.13
N GLN A 97 -0.44 8.29 -16.32
CA GLN A 97 0.15 8.92 -17.50
C GLN A 97 0.39 10.42 -17.27
N ALA A 98 -0.64 11.15 -16.84
CA ALA A 98 -0.57 12.58 -16.60
C ALA A 98 0.50 12.93 -15.55
N PHE A 99 0.62 12.13 -14.49
CA PHE A 99 1.64 12.31 -13.46
C PHE A 99 3.05 12.06 -14.00
N ARG A 100 3.27 10.95 -14.72
CA ARG A 100 4.58 10.56 -15.27
C ARG A 100 5.06 11.51 -16.37
N GLN A 101 4.16 11.99 -17.22
CA GLN A 101 4.47 12.91 -18.33
C GLN A 101 4.58 14.37 -17.86
N GLY A 102 4.33 14.65 -16.57
CA GLY A 102 4.42 15.98 -16.01
C GLY A 102 3.29 16.92 -16.45
N GLU A 103 2.16 16.37 -16.91
CA GLU A 103 0.90 17.10 -17.15
C GLU A 103 0.21 17.43 -15.82
N CYS A 104 0.35 16.57 -14.80
CA CYS A 104 -0.11 16.78 -13.43
C CYS A 104 1.08 16.93 -12.47
N ARG A 105 1.53 18.18 -12.24
CA ARG A 105 2.70 18.47 -11.37
C ARG A 105 2.34 18.82 -9.92
N VAL A 106 1.11 19.25 -9.69
CA VAL A 106 0.66 19.69 -8.37
C VAL A 106 0.05 18.51 -7.63
N ILE A 107 0.56 18.20 -6.44
CA ILE A 107 0.03 17.10 -5.63
C ILE A 107 -1.34 17.47 -5.05
N ALA A 108 -1.42 18.57 -4.31
CA ALA A 108 -2.63 19.02 -3.63
C ALA A 108 -2.63 20.53 -3.47
N ARG A 109 -3.79 21.11 -3.19
CA ARG A 109 -4.01 22.53 -2.87
C ARG A 109 -4.52 22.74 -1.44
N GLY A 110 -4.56 21.68 -0.64
CA GLY A 110 -4.84 21.77 0.78
C GLY A 110 -3.84 22.67 1.53
N ARG A 111 -4.31 23.43 2.50
CA ARG A 111 -3.50 24.40 3.26
C ARG A 111 -4.10 24.74 4.62
N TRP A 112 -3.28 25.28 5.51
CA TRP A 112 -3.72 25.93 6.74
C TRP A 112 -4.53 27.19 6.47
N ASN A 113 -5.61 27.40 7.22
CA ASN A 113 -6.36 28.65 7.27
C ASN A 113 -5.88 29.54 8.45
N HIS A 114 -6.50 30.71 8.61
CA HIS A 114 -6.18 31.65 9.69
C HIS A 114 -6.47 31.09 11.09
N ASP A 115 -7.35 30.09 11.20
CA ASP A 115 -7.72 29.43 12.46
C ASP A 115 -6.85 28.21 12.78
N LEU A 116 -5.70 28.05 12.10
CA LEU A 116 -4.76 26.93 12.25
C LEU A 116 -5.39 25.55 11.93
N GLN A 117 -6.44 25.55 11.11
CA GLN A 117 -7.13 24.34 10.64
C GLN A 117 -6.73 24.02 9.19
N TRP A 118 -6.56 22.73 8.90
CA TRP A 118 -6.25 22.31 7.54
C TRP A 118 -7.53 22.32 6.71
N THR A 119 -7.48 22.98 5.56
CA THR A 119 -8.57 23.04 4.59
C THR A 119 -8.17 22.29 3.34
N THR A 120 -9.04 21.39 2.86
CA THR A 120 -8.87 20.67 1.59
C THR A 120 -9.94 21.16 0.62
N PRO A 121 -9.59 21.57 -0.61
CA PRO A 121 -10.59 21.98 -1.61
C PRO A 121 -11.62 20.87 -1.87
N PRO A 122 -12.91 21.21 -2.11
CA PRO A 122 -13.96 20.19 -2.29
C PRO A 122 -13.66 19.13 -3.36
N LYS A 123 -12.97 19.50 -4.44
CA LYS A 123 -12.60 18.56 -5.52
C LYS A 123 -11.43 17.63 -5.17
N GLU A 124 -10.73 17.87 -4.07
CA GLU A 124 -9.66 17.03 -3.54
C GLU A 124 -10.12 16.21 -2.33
N GLN A 125 -11.40 16.30 -1.95
CA GLN A 125 -11.96 15.57 -0.81
C GLN A 125 -12.46 14.19 -1.28
N PRO A 126 -11.78 13.09 -0.89
CA PRO A 126 -12.23 11.76 -1.28
C PRO A 126 -13.60 11.45 -0.63
N PRO A 127 -14.44 10.64 -1.28
CA PRO A 127 -15.67 10.16 -0.66
C PRO A 127 -15.35 9.33 0.59
N ILE A 128 -16.27 9.29 1.55
CA ILE A 128 -16.15 8.45 2.76
C ILE A 128 -15.99 6.97 2.38
N ARG A 129 -16.70 6.56 1.31
CA ARG A 129 -16.64 5.22 0.73
C ARG A 129 -16.78 5.32 -0.78
N PRO A 130 -15.84 4.73 -1.55
CA PRO A 130 -15.97 4.58 -2.99
C PRO A 130 -17.26 3.84 -3.34
N PRO A 131 -18.06 4.36 -4.28
CA PRO A 131 -19.27 3.67 -4.71
C PRO A 131 -18.91 2.40 -5.49
N ARG A 132 -19.87 1.46 -5.53
CA ARG A 132 -19.85 0.31 -6.44
C ARG A 132 -21.09 0.40 -7.34
N PRO A 133 -21.09 -0.25 -8.52
CA PRO A 133 -22.25 -0.20 -9.42
C PRO A 133 -23.48 -0.82 -8.74
N GLU A 134 -24.67 -0.31 -9.02
CA GLU A 134 -25.93 -0.82 -8.45
C GLU A 134 -26.19 -2.30 -8.81
N SER A 135 -25.66 -2.74 -9.96
CA SER A 135 -25.71 -4.13 -10.42
C SER A 135 -24.90 -5.09 -9.54
N VAL A 136 -23.94 -4.59 -8.76
CA VAL A 136 -23.07 -5.42 -7.92
C VAL A 136 -23.70 -5.62 -6.53
N ARG A 137 -24.07 -6.87 -6.23
CA ARG A 137 -24.63 -7.23 -4.92
C ARG A 137 -23.57 -7.15 -3.82
N CYS A 138 -23.72 -6.20 -2.91
CA CYS A 138 -22.83 -6.04 -1.75
C CYS A 138 -23.40 -6.77 -0.51
N VAL A 139 -22.55 -7.54 0.17
CA VAL A 139 -22.89 -8.30 1.39
C VAL A 139 -21.89 -8.01 2.52
N LYS A 140 -22.27 -8.39 3.75
CA LYS A 140 -21.37 -8.27 4.92
C LYS A 140 -20.18 -9.24 4.77
N PRO A 141 -18.98 -8.91 5.28
CA PRO A 141 -17.84 -9.82 5.27
C PRO A 141 -18.20 -11.19 5.86
N GLY A 142 -17.90 -12.26 5.11
CA GLY A 142 -18.20 -13.64 5.49
C GLY A 142 -19.56 -14.15 5.02
N ALA A 143 -20.40 -13.30 4.43
CA ALA A 143 -21.70 -13.68 3.86
C ALA A 143 -21.65 -13.97 2.34
N GLU A 144 -20.49 -13.81 1.69
CA GLU A 144 -20.29 -14.10 0.26
C GLU A 144 -20.33 -15.60 -0.12
N GLY A 145 -20.47 -16.50 0.86
CA GLY A 145 -20.53 -17.94 0.64
C GLY A 145 -19.14 -18.62 0.61
N LYS A 146 -19.13 -19.96 0.55
CA LYS A 146 -17.88 -20.74 0.56
C LYS A 146 -17.23 -20.75 -0.83
N ARG A 147 -15.98 -20.29 -0.90
CA ARG A 147 -15.20 -20.19 -2.16
C ARG A 147 -14.67 -21.55 -2.68
N GLY A 148 -14.63 -22.58 -1.83
CA GLY A 148 -14.13 -23.91 -2.19
C GLY A 148 -12.59 -24.01 -2.26
N LYS A 149 -12.07 -25.07 -2.91
CA LYS A 149 -10.64 -25.40 -2.99
C LYS A 149 -10.08 -25.38 -4.44
N ALA A 150 -10.69 -24.62 -5.35
CA ALA A 150 -10.34 -24.53 -6.79
C ALA A 150 -10.49 -25.84 -7.63
N GLY A 151 -10.92 -26.96 -7.03
CA GLY A 151 -11.05 -28.24 -7.76
C GLY A 151 -12.13 -28.24 -8.85
N THR A 152 -13.24 -27.53 -8.63
CA THR A 152 -14.29 -27.34 -9.64
C THR A 152 -14.20 -25.96 -10.28
N GLU A 153 -14.70 -25.83 -11.51
CA GLU A 153 -14.74 -24.54 -12.21
C GLU A 153 -15.48 -23.46 -11.42
N ARG A 154 -16.64 -23.80 -10.85
CA ARG A 154 -17.39 -22.92 -9.95
C ARG A 154 -16.53 -22.41 -8.78
N SER A 155 -15.69 -23.26 -8.20
CA SER A 155 -14.80 -22.85 -7.10
C SER A 155 -13.62 -22.01 -7.57
N ARG A 156 -13.14 -22.20 -8.81
CA ARG A 156 -12.13 -21.34 -9.45
C ARG A 156 -12.69 -19.94 -9.70
N ILE A 157 -13.88 -19.86 -10.31
CA ILE A 157 -14.61 -18.60 -10.52
C ILE A 157 -14.80 -17.86 -9.18
N ALA A 158 -15.27 -18.55 -8.14
CA ALA A 158 -15.47 -17.92 -6.83
C ALA A 158 -14.17 -17.40 -6.19
N LEU A 159 -13.04 -18.07 -6.39
CA LEU A 159 -11.74 -17.60 -5.90
C LEU A 159 -11.21 -16.42 -6.71
N LEU A 160 -11.27 -16.48 -8.03
CA LEU A 160 -10.84 -15.37 -8.92
C LEU A 160 -11.68 -14.12 -8.71
N HIS A 161 -13.00 -14.27 -8.56
CA HIS A 161 -13.91 -13.16 -8.30
C HIS A 161 -13.62 -12.50 -6.94
N ALA A 162 -13.37 -13.30 -5.91
CA ALA A 162 -12.98 -12.76 -4.61
C ALA A 162 -11.65 -12.00 -4.66
N LEU A 163 -10.67 -12.47 -5.44
CA LEU A 163 -9.42 -11.74 -5.68
C LEU A 163 -9.68 -10.46 -6.47
N ALA A 164 -10.49 -10.48 -7.52
CA ALA A 164 -10.84 -9.29 -8.29
C ALA A 164 -11.52 -8.22 -7.42
N ASN A 165 -12.33 -8.63 -6.44
CA ASN A 165 -12.88 -7.71 -5.43
C ASN A 165 -11.80 -7.11 -4.54
N ILE A 166 -10.78 -7.88 -4.16
CA ILE A 166 -9.63 -7.37 -3.41
C ILE A 166 -8.87 -6.33 -4.24
N GLU A 167 -8.56 -6.63 -5.51
CA GLU A 167 -7.84 -5.68 -6.38
C GLU A 167 -8.63 -4.39 -6.62
N GLN A 168 -9.95 -4.48 -6.76
CA GLN A 168 -10.80 -3.29 -6.85
C GLN A 168 -10.76 -2.42 -5.58
N TRP A 169 -10.64 -3.03 -4.40
CA TRP A 169 -10.38 -2.28 -3.18
C TRP A 169 -8.93 -1.78 -3.11
N ALA A 170 -7.95 -2.52 -3.63
CA ALA A 170 -6.55 -2.13 -3.63
C ALA A 170 -6.31 -0.88 -4.48
N ILE A 171 -6.94 -0.76 -5.67
CA ILE A 171 -6.97 0.49 -6.46
C ILE A 171 -7.47 1.65 -5.60
N ASP A 172 -8.61 1.47 -4.93
CA ASP A 172 -9.18 2.50 -4.07
C ASP A 172 -8.26 2.86 -2.89
N LEU A 173 -7.62 1.87 -2.26
CA LEU A 173 -6.72 2.10 -1.12
C LEU A 173 -5.47 2.88 -1.53
N ALA A 174 -4.91 2.58 -2.70
CA ALA A 174 -3.75 3.30 -3.25
C ALA A 174 -4.09 4.77 -3.56
N TRP A 175 -5.28 5.05 -4.10
CA TRP A 175 -5.72 6.43 -4.33
C TRP A 175 -6.16 7.15 -3.04
N ASP A 176 -6.75 6.45 -2.07
CA ASP A 176 -7.18 7.03 -0.79
C ASP A 176 -6.01 7.56 0.02
N ILE A 177 -4.89 6.82 0.07
CA ILE A 177 -3.70 7.31 0.77
C ILE A 177 -3.10 8.53 0.05
N ILE A 178 -3.09 8.57 -1.28
CA ILE A 178 -2.66 9.75 -2.06
C ILE A 178 -3.52 10.98 -1.72
N ALA A 179 -4.85 10.82 -1.66
CA ALA A 179 -5.78 11.91 -1.35
C ALA A 179 -5.59 12.46 0.08
N ARG A 180 -5.26 11.59 1.04
CA ARG A 180 -5.18 11.94 2.47
C ARG A 180 -3.79 12.37 2.93
N ALA A 181 -2.75 11.82 2.32
CA ALA A 181 -1.36 12.00 2.74
C ALA A 181 -0.91 13.45 2.93
N PRO A 182 -1.27 14.44 2.08
CA PRO A 182 -0.88 15.84 2.29
C PRO A 182 -1.35 16.39 3.64
N ARG A 183 -2.64 16.23 3.95
CA ARG A 183 -3.24 16.64 5.23
C ARG A 183 -2.64 15.85 6.40
N LEU A 184 -2.60 14.52 6.30
CA LEU A 184 -2.21 13.68 7.43
C LEU A 184 -0.73 13.84 7.79
N SER A 185 0.15 14.00 6.79
CA SER A 185 1.57 14.27 7.02
C SER A 185 1.81 15.63 7.67
N ALA A 186 1.09 16.68 7.24
CA ALA A 186 1.12 17.99 7.89
C ALA A 186 0.61 17.93 9.35
N LEU A 187 -0.46 17.18 9.61
CA LEU A 187 -0.95 16.97 10.98
C LEU A 187 0.07 16.23 11.86
N ALA A 188 0.70 15.19 11.33
CA ALA A 188 1.72 14.40 12.03
C ALA A 188 3.00 15.19 12.36
N ALA A 189 3.31 16.23 11.56
CA ALA A 189 4.49 17.06 11.77
C ALA A 189 4.27 18.25 12.73
N ARG A 190 3.05 18.45 13.26
CA ARG A 190 2.75 19.59 14.13
C ARG A 190 3.54 19.52 15.43
N THR A 191 4.02 20.67 15.88
CA THR A 191 4.63 20.86 17.20
C THR A 191 4.08 22.13 17.85
N GLU A 192 4.34 22.31 19.14
CA GLU A 192 4.01 23.56 19.85
C GLU A 192 4.67 24.78 19.19
N THR A 193 5.90 24.62 18.70
CA THR A 193 6.68 25.66 18.03
C THR A 193 6.39 25.81 16.54
N ASN A 194 5.68 24.86 15.93
CA ASN A 194 5.25 24.89 14.54
C ASN A 194 3.84 24.28 14.41
N PRO A 195 2.78 25.07 14.67
CA PRO A 195 1.42 24.58 14.63
C PRO A 195 0.88 24.38 13.20
N CYS A 196 1.56 24.89 12.18
CA CYS A 196 1.11 24.86 10.78
C CYS A 196 2.22 24.41 9.81
N PRO A 197 2.81 23.22 10.00
CA PRO A 197 3.85 22.71 9.12
C PRO A 197 3.25 22.35 7.76
N GLN A 198 4.01 22.54 6.69
CA GLN A 198 3.63 22.00 5.39
C GLN A 198 3.86 20.49 5.37
N SER A 199 3.22 19.80 4.42
CA SER A 199 3.52 18.39 4.17
C SER A 199 5.00 18.22 3.85
N THR A 200 5.65 17.26 4.51
CA THR A 200 7.06 16.92 4.30
C THR A 200 7.24 15.73 3.35
N LEU A 201 6.14 15.20 2.79
CA LEU A 201 6.21 14.03 1.94
C LEU A 201 6.86 14.37 0.59
N PRO A 202 7.91 13.64 0.19
CA PRO A 202 8.58 13.88 -1.08
C PRO A 202 7.73 13.35 -2.24
N VAL A 203 7.99 13.82 -3.46
CA VAL A 203 7.21 13.41 -4.65
C VAL A 203 7.22 11.89 -4.87
N GLN A 204 8.31 11.23 -4.47
CA GLN A 204 8.50 9.78 -4.55
C GLN A 204 7.42 9.00 -3.79
N PHE A 205 6.88 9.55 -2.70
CA PHE A 205 5.74 8.95 -1.99
C PHE A 205 4.57 8.75 -2.94
N TYR A 206 4.24 9.82 -3.65
CA TYR A 206 3.14 9.83 -4.61
C TYR A 206 3.46 8.98 -5.83
N THR A 207 4.70 9.00 -6.33
CA THR A 207 5.14 8.13 -7.43
C THR A 207 4.94 6.65 -7.09
N ASP A 208 5.31 6.22 -5.89
CA ASP A 208 5.16 4.82 -5.48
C ASP A 208 3.69 4.42 -5.37
N PHE A 209 2.84 5.23 -4.75
CA PHE A 209 1.41 4.88 -4.63
C PHE A 209 0.66 4.99 -5.95
N VAL A 210 1.08 5.87 -6.87
CA VAL A 210 0.57 5.88 -8.25
C VAL A 210 1.00 4.60 -8.98
N LYS A 211 2.24 4.13 -8.80
CA LYS A 211 2.68 2.85 -9.36
C LYS A 211 1.83 1.69 -8.81
N ILE A 212 1.64 1.61 -7.49
CA ILE A 212 0.79 0.60 -6.86
C ILE A 212 -0.61 0.64 -7.46
N ALA A 213 -1.25 1.82 -7.54
CA ALA A 213 -2.58 1.94 -8.12
C ALA A 213 -2.66 1.39 -9.56
N ILE A 214 -1.63 1.65 -10.39
CA ILE A 214 -1.53 1.12 -11.76
C ILE A 214 -1.36 -0.40 -11.75
N ASP A 215 -0.53 -0.93 -10.86
CA ASP A 215 -0.33 -2.38 -10.69
C ASP A 215 -1.63 -3.06 -10.24
N GLU A 216 -2.40 -2.49 -9.30
CA GLU A 216 -3.71 -3.04 -8.91
C GLU A 216 -4.76 -2.96 -10.03
N ALA A 217 -4.72 -1.90 -10.84
CA ALA A 217 -5.57 -1.78 -12.02
C ALA A 217 -5.23 -2.87 -13.06
N LYS A 218 -3.95 -3.20 -13.21
CA LYS A 218 -3.47 -4.32 -14.04
C LYS A 218 -3.91 -5.66 -13.44
N HIS A 219 -3.76 -5.88 -12.14
CA HIS A 219 -4.18 -7.10 -11.45
C HIS A 219 -5.67 -7.37 -11.64
N PHE A 220 -6.51 -6.35 -11.40
CA PHE A 220 -7.94 -6.45 -11.63
C PHE A 220 -8.26 -6.83 -13.08
N THR A 221 -7.59 -6.18 -14.05
CA THR A 221 -7.82 -6.44 -15.48
C THR A 221 -7.46 -7.88 -15.87
N LEU A 222 -6.36 -8.43 -15.33
CA LEU A 222 -5.97 -9.83 -15.53
C LEU A 222 -7.03 -10.80 -14.99
N LEU A 223 -7.53 -10.54 -13.78
CA LEU A 223 -8.56 -11.37 -13.15
C LEU A 223 -9.91 -11.26 -13.84
N GLN A 224 -10.32 -10.06 -14.25
CA GLN A 224 -11.55 -9.84 -15.02
C GLN A 224 -11.50 -10.58 -16.36
N LYS A 225 -10.37 -10.52 -17.07
CA LYS A 225 -10.16 -11.31 -18.29
C LYS A 225 -10.33 -12.80 -18.04
N ARG A 226 -9.69 -13.35 -17.00
CA ARG A 226 -9.86 -14.77 -16.64
C ARG A 226 -11.28 -15.14 -16.27
N LEU A 227 -12.01 -14.27 -15.56
CA LEU A 227 -13.43 -14.50 -15.26
C LEU A 227 -14.26 -14.61 -16.54
N MET A 228 -14.06 -13.69 -17.49
CA MET A 228 -14.76 -13.71 -18.78
C MET A 228 -14.48 -14.98 -19.58
N GLU A 229 -13.22 -15.44 -19.62
CA GLU A 229 -12.83 -16.68 -20.28
C GLU A 229 -13.44 -17.94 -19.63
N LEU A 230 -13.86 -17.85 -18.36
CA LEU A 230 -14.59 -18.89 -17.64
C LEU A 230 -16.11 -18.71 -17.69
N GLY A 231 -16.62 -17.80 -18.53
CA GLY A 231 -18.06 -17.54 -18.67
C GLY A 231 -18.68 -16.76 -17.51
N SER A 232 -17.85 -16.06 -16.72
CA SER A 232 -18.25 -15.25 -15.56
C SER A 232 -17.80 -13.79 -15.72
N TYR A 233 -18.12 -12.92 -14.76
CA TYR A 233 -17.66 -11.53 -14.73
C TYR A 233 -17.62 -10.96 -13.31
N PHE A 234 -16.83 -9.90 -13.09
CA PHE A 234 -16.85 -9.18 -11.83
C PHE A 234 -18.23 -8.57 -11.56
N GLY A 235 -18.78 -8.89 -10.39
CA GLY A 235 -20.15 -8.52 -10.01
C GLY A 235 -21.19 -9.65 -10.12
N GLU A 236 -20.87 -10.75 -10.81
CA GLU A 236 -21.80 -11.91 -10.88
C GLU A 236 -22.01 -12.58 -9.52
N LEU A 237 -20.93 -12.70 -8.74
CA LEU A 237 -20.98 -13.13 -7.34
C LEU A 237 -21.02 -11.93 -6.39
N PRO A 238 -21.56 -12.08 -5.15
CA PRO A 238 -21.60 -11.01 -4.18
C PRO A 238 -20.20 -10.54 -3.75
N VAL A 239 -20.05 -9.24 -3.49
CA VAL A 239 -18.81 -8.62 -2.99
C VAL A 239 -18.95 -8.16 -1.54
N HIS A 240 -17.84 -7.97 -0.84
CA HIS A 240 -17.81 -7.40 0.51
C HIS A 240 -16.83 -6.22 0.61
N HIS A 241 -16.98 -5.43 1.68
CA HIS A 241 -16.21 -4.19 1.91
C HIS A 241 -15.18 -4.27 3.04
N GLY A 242 -14.90 -5.47 3.55
CA GLY A 242 -14.07 -5.66 4.74
C GLY A 242 -12.70 -4.95 4.73
N LEU A 243 -12.02 -4.82 3.57
CA LEU A 243 -10.78 -4.05 3.48
C LEU A 243 -11.00 -2.54 3.71
N TRP A 244 -12.09 -2.00 3.15
CA TRP A 244 -12.42 -0.59 3.29
C TRP A 244 -12.84 -0.20 4.71
N ASP A 245 -13.41 -1.13 5.48
CA ASP A 245 -13.72 -0.87 6.88
C ASP A 245 -12.45 -0.53 7.68
N SER A 246 -11.33 -1.26 7.47
CA SER A 246 -10.03 -0.91 8.06
C SER A 246 -9.48 0.44 7.58
N ALA A 247 -9.75 0.80 6.32
CA ALA A 247 -9.38 2.11 5.79
C ALA A 247 -10.13 3.23 6.50
N MET A 248 -11.46 3.11 6.64
CA MET A 248 -12.27 4.09 7.36
C MET A 248 -11.77 4.30 8.80
N GLU A 249 -11.40 3.23 9.48
CA GLU A 249 -10.94 3.27 10.87
C GLU A 249 -9.56 3.93 11.04
N THR A 250 -8.72 3.88 10.00
CA THR A 250 -7.38 4.48 10.00
C THR A 250 -7.30 5.78 9.19
N SER A 251 -8.44 6.32 8.77
CA SER A 251 -8.54 7.44 7.80
C SER A 251 -7.99 8.77 8.29
N GLU A 252 -7.77 8.91 9.60
CA GLU A 252 -7.29 10.14 10.25
C GLU A 252 -5.87 10.01 10.81
N ASN A 253 -5.16 8.89 10.55
CA ASN A 253 -3.78 8.69 11.01
C ASN A 253 -2.94 7.98 9.93
N LEU A 254 -1.92 8.66 9.42
CA LEU A 254 -1.06 8.14 8.35
C LEU A 254 -0.21 6.93 8.78
N PHE A 255 0.29 6.91 10.02
CA PHE A 255 1.03 5.77 10.57
C PHE A 255 0.12 4.55 10.71
N ALA A 256 -1.10 4.75 11.21
CA ALA A 256 -2.11 3.69 11.30
C ALA A 256 -2.47 3.17 9.91
N ARG A 257 -2.66 4.07 8.95
CA ARG A 257 -3.01 3.73 7.56
C ARG A 257 -1.93 2.87 6.91
N LEU A 258 -0.68 3.30 6.96
CA LEU A 258 0.45 2.54 6.41
C LEU A 258 0.62 1.18 7.10
N SER A 259 0.50 1.15 8.44
CA SER A 259 0.66 -0.08 9.21
C SER A 259 -0.42 -1.11 8.92
N ILE A 260 -1.69 -0.71 8.91
CA ILE A 260 -2.80 -1.66 8.76
C ILE A 260 -3.03 -2.02 7.29
N ILE A 261 -3.09 -1.05 6.40
CA ILE A 261 -3.40 -1.32 4.99
C ILE A 261 -2.16 -1.88 4.29
N HIS A 262 -1.06 -1.13 4.30
CA HIS A 262 0.08 -1.42 3.44
C HIS A 262 1.12 -2.38 4.04
N LEU A 263 1.01 -2.73 5.32
CA LEU A 263 1.94 -3.66 5.99
C LEU A 263 1.27 -4.87 6.65
N VAL A 264 -0.03 -4.82 6.96
CA VAL A 264 -0.79 -5.99 7.42
C VAL A 264 -1.62 -6.61 6.29
N HIS A 265 -2.51 -5.84 5.66
CA HIS A 265 -3.38 -6.39 4.61
C HIS A 265 -2.59 -6.72 3.34
N GLU A 266 -1.70 -5.84 2.90
CA GLU A 266 -0.83 -6.11 1.75
C GLU A 266 0.07 -7.33 1.99
N ALA A 267 0.75 -7.38 3.14
CA ALA A 267 1.62 -8.50 3.49
C ALA A 267 0.85 -9.82 3.72
N ARG A 268 -0.48 -9.79 3.79
CA ARG A 268 -1.30 -11.00 3.80
C ARG A 268 -1.35 -11.65 2.42
N GLY A 269 -1.27 -10.86 1.33
CA GLY A 269 -1.16 -11.35 -0.04
C GLY A 269 0.06 -12.26 -0.21
N LEU A 270 1.23 -11.85 0.32
CA LEU A 270 2.47 -12.63 0.30
C LEU A 270 2.34 -14.03 0.93
N ASP A 271 1.51 -14.15 1.98
CA ASP A 271 1.31 -15.43 2.68
C ASP A 271 0.31 -16.34 1.96
N VAL A 272 -0.76 -15.75 1.39
CA VAL A 272 -1.92 -16.48 0.88
C VAL A 272 -1.78 -16.83 -0.59
N ASN A 273 -1.17 -15.96 -1.40
CA ASN A 273 -1.06 -16.13 -2.84
C ASN A 273 -0.35 -17.43 -3.23
N PRO A 274 0.79 -17.84 -2.61
CA PRO A 274 1.43 -19.11 -2.95
C PRO A 274 0.56 -20.34 -2.72
N VAL A 275 -0.34 -20.31 -1.73
CA VAL A 275 -1.29 -21.40 -1.47
C VAL A 275 -2.38 -21.40 -2.55
N THR A 276 -2.88 -20.23 -2.93
CA THR A 276 -3.88 -20.09 -3.97
C THR A 276 -3.34 -20.53 -5.33
N ILE A 277 -2.14 -20.08 -5.71
CA ILE A 277 -1.45 -20.50 -6.95
C ILE A 277 -1.36 -22.03 -7.03
N ARG A 278 -0.89 -22.70 -5.96
CA ARG A 278 -0.81 -24.17 -5.90
C ARG A 278 -2.17 -24.85 -6.10
N LYS A 279 -3.26 -24.28 -5.60
CA LYS A 279 -4.62 -24.83 -5.82
C LYS A 279 -5.01 -24.77 -7.30
N PHE A 280 -4.76 -23.66 -7.99
CA PHE A 280 -5.04 -23.54 -9.42
C PHE A 280 -4.13 -24.44 -10.25
N GLN A 281 -2.85 -24.57 -9.87
CA GLN A 281 -1.90 -25.48 -10.51
C GLN A 281 -2.36 -26.94 -10.40
N ALA A 282 -2.78 -27.37 -9.20
CA ALA A 282 -3.32 -28.72 -8.98
C ALA A 282 -4.62 -28.97 -9.75
N ALA A 283 -5.38 -27.93 -10.06
CA ALA A 283 -6.58 -28.00 -10.88
C ALA A 283 -6.29 -27.94 -12.40
N GLY A 284 -5.01 -27.84 -12.81
CA GLY A 284 -4.61 -27.76 -14.21
C GLY A 284 -4.88 -26.41 -14.90
N ASP A 285 -5.26 -25.37 -14.15
CA ASP A 285 -5.60 -24.04 -14.70
C ASP A 285 -4.36 -23.16 -14.80
N GLN A 286 -3.53 -23.42 -15.82
CA GLN A 286 -2.26 -22.70 -16.02
C GLN A 286 -2.47 -21.23 -16.38
N ALA A 287 -3.58 -20.87 -17.03
CA ALA A 287 -3.90 -19.48 -17.36
C ALA A 287 -4.11 -18.64 -16.09
N SER A 288 -4.85 -19.17 -15.11
CA SER A 288 -5.02 -18.50 -13.82
C SER A 288 -3.72 -18.49 -13.00
N VAL A 289 -2.90 -19.55 -13.06
CA VAL A 289 -1.57 -19.58 -12.42
C VAL A 289 -0.67 -18.46 -12.95
N ALA A 290 -0.63 -18.24 -14.27
CA ALA A 290 0.16 -17.19 -14.88
C ALA A 290 -0.26 -15.79 -14.38
N ALA A 291 -1.57 -15.51 -14.35
CA ALA A 291 -2.08 -14.24 -13.82
C ALA A 291 -1.72 -14.04 -12.34
N LEU A 292 -1.91 -15.07 -11.51
CA LEU A 292 -1.64 -14.99 -10.06
C LEU A 292 -0.14 -14.85 -9.75
N ASN A 293 0.74 -15.39 -10.59
CA ASN A 293 2.19 -15.20 -10.43
C ASN A 293 2.61 -13.76 -10.71
N VAL A 294 2.01 -13.09 -11.70
CA VAL A 294 2.25 -11.65 -11.94
C VAL A 294 1.87 -10.85 -10.71
N ILE A 295 0.64 -11.05 -10.22
CA ILE A 295 0.13 -10.37 -9.02
C ILE A 295 1.09 -10.58 -7.85
N HIS A 296 1.44 -11.84 -7.54
CA HIS A 296 2.28 -12.16 -6.40
C HIS A 296 3.67 -11.50 -6.42
N LEU A 297 4.29 -11.33 -7.59
CA LEU A 297 5.59 -10.68 -7.72
C LEU A 297 5.50 -9.17 -7.43
N ASP A 298 4.42 -8.53 -7.88
CA ASP A 298 4.19 -7.10 -7.67
C ASP A 298 3.93 -6.77 -6.18
N GLU A 299 3.20 -7.65 -5.47
CA GLU A 299 2.90 -7.52 -4.03
C GLU A 299 4.16 -7.32 -3.16
N ILE A 300 5.28 -7.96 -3.52
CA ILE A 300 6.54 -7.78 -2.77
C ILE A 300 6.96 -6.31 -2.81
N THR A 301 6.85 -5.68 -3.97
CA THR A 301 7.21 -4.27 -4.15
C THR A 301 6.21 -3.32 -3.48
N HIS A 302 4.93 -3.71 -3.39
CA HIS A 302 3.90 -2.92 -2.70
C HIS A 302 4.16 -2.89 -1.19
N VAL A 303 4.43 -4.04 -0.59
CA VAL A 303 4.81 -4.15 0.83
C VAL A 303 6.12 -3.39 1.10
N SER A 304 7.10 -3.46 0.20
CA SER A 304 8.33 -2.64 0.30
C SER A 304 8.05 -1.14 0.31
N ALA A 305 7.11 -0.66 -0.50
CA ALA A 305 6.74 0.74 -0.50
C ALA A 305 6.08 1.13 0.84
N GLY A 306 5.16 0.32 1.37
CA GLY A 306 4.58 0.53 2.70
C GLY A 306 5.64 0.61 3.80
N HIS A 307 6.60 -0.32 3.80
CA HIS A 307 7.70 -0.38 4.76
C HIS A 307 8.59 0.85 4.68
N ARG A 308 8.99 1.23 3.46
CA ARG A 308 9.82 2.41 3.19
C ARG A 308 9.15 3.69 3.69
N TRP A 309 7.86 3.88 3.40
CA TRP A 309 7.17 5.12 3.77
C TRP A 309 6.87 5.22 5.25
N LEU A 310 6.55 4.12 5.92
CA LEU A 310 6.44 4.12 7.38
C LEU A 310 7.80 4.46 8.03
N THR A 311 8.87 3.85 7.54
CA THR A 311 10.24 4.10 8.03
C THR A 311 10.66 5.54 7.81
N TYR A 312 10.39 6.08 6.61
CA TYR A 312 10.63 7.48 6.27
C TYR A 312 9.91 8.43 7.23
N LEU A 313 8.62 8.21 7.47
CA LEU A 313 7.83 9.04 8.38
C LEU A 313 8.34 8.97 9.82
N CYS A 314 8.75 7.79 10.29
CA CYS A 314 9.30 7.64 11.63
C CYS A 314 10.65 8.37 11.79
N ALA A 315 11.51 8.31 10.76
CA ALA A 315 12.79 9.01 10.77
C ALA A 315 12.66 10.53 10.67
N ASN A 316 11.65 11.02 9.95
CA ASN A 316 11.38 12.45 9.73
C ASN A 316 10.32 13.03 10.68
N HIS A 317 9.87 12.26 11.67
CA HIS A 317 8.99 12.74 12.71
C HIS A 317 9.72 13.77 13.59
N PRO A 318 9.07 14.84 14.11
CA PRO A 318 9.73 15.85 14.93
C PRO A 318 10.54 15.28 16.10
N THR A 319 10.03 14.19 16.69
CA THR A 319 10.78 13.32 17.61
C THR A 319 10.96 11.97 16.91
N PRO A 320 12.18 11.59 16.44
CA PRO A 320 12.37 10.36 15.69
C PRO A 320 11.81 9.13 16.41
N LEU A 321 11.07 8.31 15.66
CA LEU A 321 10.36 7.13 16.18
C LEU A 321 11.05 5.86 15.68
N ASN A 322 10.90 4.77 16.43
CA ASN A 322 11.25 3.44 15.94
C ASN A 322 10.08 2.89 15.09
N PRO A 323 10.30 2.55 13.81
CA PRO A 323 9.22 2.12 12.92
C PRO A 323 8.60 0.77 13.30
N ILE A 324 9.36 -0.14 13.92
CA ILE A 324 8.84 -1.42 14.40
C ILE A 324 7.88 -1.18 15.57
N ASP A 325 8.26 -0.32 16.52
CA ASP A 325 7.43 0.00 17.68
C ASP A 325 6.13 0.67 17.23
N VAL A 326 6.23 1.66 16.33
CA VAL A 326 5.06 2.33 15.73
C VAL A 326 4.14 1.32 15.04
N PHE A 327 4.69 0.45 14.18
CA PHE A 327 3.89 -0.57 13.51
C PHE A 327 3.17 -1.48 14.50
N ARG A 328 3.89 -2.02 15.48
CA ARG A 328 3.32 -2.94 16.48
C ARG A 328 2.22 -2.27 17.30
N ASP A 329 2.43 -1.01 17.70
CA ASP A 329 1.43 -0.24 18.42
C ASP A 329 0.19 0.07 17.59
N GLU A 330 0.37 0.44 16.32
CA GLU A 330 -0.75 0.68 15.42
C GLU A 330 -1.53 -0.63 15.14
N VAL A 331 -0.86 -1.78 15.03
CA VAL A 331 -1.53 -3.09 14.93
C VAL A 331 -2.32 -3.41 16.20
N ARG A 332 -1.74 -3.23 17.39
CA ARG A 332 -2.46 -3.42 18.66
C ARG A 332 -3.72 -2.57 18.72
N LYS A 333 -3.61 -1.28 18.39
CA LYS A 333 -4.73 -0.32 18.48
C LYS A 333 -5.82 -0.56 17.43
N ASN A 334 -5.43 -0.92 16.20
CA ASN A 334 -6.33 -0.84 15.05
C ASN A 334 -6.72 -2.19 14.45
N PHE A 335 -6.05 -3.29 14.80
CA PHE A 335 -6.34 -4.63 14.27
C PHE A 335 -7.09 -5.50 15.28
N VAL A 336 -7.90 -6.44 14.79
CA VAL A 336 -8.68 -7.37 15.64
C VAL A 336 -8.04 -8.75 15.62
N GLY A 337 -7.58 -9.21 16.79
CA GLY A 337 -7.04 -10.55 16.99
C GLY A 337 -5.64 -10.76 16.42
N ARG A 338 -5.18 -12.01 16.42
CA ARG A 338 -3.79 -12.36 16.07
C ARG A 338 -3.52 -12.24 14.57
N LEU A 339 -2.33 -11.76 14.19
CA LEU A 339 -1.83 -11.92 12.84
C LEU A 339 -1.60 -13.41 12.56
N LYS A 340 -2.35 -13.98 11.62
CA LYS A 340 -2.39 -15.43 11.39
C LYS A 340 -1.37 -15.85 10.34
N GLY A 341 -0.45 -16.74 10.74
CA GLY A 341 0.40 -17.48 9.81
C GLY A 341 -0.35 -18.59 9.03
N PRO A 342 0.37 -19.47 8.32
CA PRO A 342 1.84 -19.43 8.14
C PRO A 342 2.27 -18.17 7.38
N PHE A 343 3.41 -17.59 7.78
CA PHE A 343 3.97 -16.42 7.13
C PHE A 343 4.94 -16.84 6.03
N ASN A 344 4.91 -16.15 4.90
CA ASN A 344 5.94 -16.29 3.88
C ASN A 344 7.16 -15.46 4.28
N GLU A 345 8.03 -16.05 5.11
CA GLU A 345 9.17 -15.34 5.69
C GLU A 345 10.16 -14.82 4.63
N SER A 346 10.34 -15.56 3.53
CA SER A 346 11.23 -15.17 2.43
C SER A 346 10.76 -13.88 1.78
N ASP A 347 9.51 -13.84 1.33
CA ASP A 347 8.98 -12.69 0.58
C ASP A 347 8.75 -11.48 1.50
N ARG A 348 8.33 -11.71 2.75
CA ARG A 348 8.27 -10.65 3.76
C ARG A 348 9.64 -10.05 4.02
N MET A 349 10.69 -10.88 4.14
CA MET A 349 12.06 -10.39 4.31
C MET A 349 12.54 -9.60 3.09
N GLN A 350 12.27 -10.09 1.88
CA GLN A 350 12.56 -9.36 0.64
C GLN A 350 11.84 -8.01 0.60
N ALA A 351 10.63 -7.95 1.14
CA ALA A 351 9.87 -6.71 1.25
C ALA A 351 10.38 -5.75 2.36
N GLY A 352 11.29 -6.19 3.23
CA GLY A 352 11.83 -5.43 4.37
C GLY A 352 11.18 -5.75 5.72
N LEU A 353 10.17 -6.63 5.76
CA LEU A 353 9.49 -7.06 6.98
C LEU A 353 10.19 -8.27 7.60
N SER A 354 11.14 -8.01 8.49
CA SER A 354 11.72 -9.06 9.35
C SER A 354 10.72 -9.56 10.40
N LYS A 355 11.03 -10.69 11.06
CA LYS A 355 10.19 -11.25 12.14
C LYS A 355 9.89 -10.26 13.28
N ALA A 356 10.79 -9.32 13.54
CA ALA A 356 10.60 -8.31 14.59
C ALA A 356 9.31 -7.49 14.39
N TRP A 357 8.87 -7.31 13.14
CA TRP A 357 7.64 -6.59 12.82
C TRP A 357 6.40 -7.34 13.31
N TYR A 358 6.23 -8.61 12.91
CA TYR A 358 4.94 -9.30 12.99
C TYR A 358 4.92 -10.50 13.93
N ASP A 359 6.06 -11.01 14.38
CA ASP A 359 6.08 -12.20 15.21
C ASP A 359 5.45 -11.94 16.58
N GLY A 360 4.68 -12.92 17.04
CA GLY A 360 3.86 -12.85 18.26
C GLY A 360 2.86 -11.69 18.30
N LEU A 361 2.59 -11.00 17.20
CA LEU A 361 1.79 -9.77 17.21
C LEU A 361 0.29 -10.08 17.15
N SER A 362 -0.46 -9.43 18.04
CA SER A 362 -1.92 -9.47 18.06
C SER A 362 -2.47 -8.06 18.17
N GLY A 363 -3.54 -7.83 17.42
CA GLY A 363 -4.43 -6.70 17.62
C GLY A 363 -5.22 -6.83 18.92
N GLU A 364 -5.45 -5.70 19.59
CA GLU A 364 -6.15 -5.55 20.87
C GLU A 364 -7.49 -4.81 20.69
N LYS A 365 -7.81 -4.40 19.45
CA LYS A 365 -9.07 -3.77 19.13
C LYS A 365 -10.23 -4.74 19.38
N ALA A 366 -11.24 -4.27 20.10
CA ALA A 366 -12.47 -5.02 20.32
C ALA A 366 -13.18 -5.30 18.98
N SER A 367 -13.65 -6.54 18.79
CA SER A 367 -14.48 -6.88 17.64
C SER A 367 -15.80 -6.12 17.71
N ARG A 368 -16.11 -5.33 16.68
CA ARG A 368 -17.42 -4.69 16.51
C ARG A 368 -18.50 -5.67 16.01
N HIS A 369 -18.09 -6.85 15.57
CA HIS A 369 -18.99 -7.94 15.23
C HIS A 369 -19.19 -8.75 16.52
N ALA A 370 -20.43 -8.74 17.03
CA ALA A 370 -20.82 -9.53 18.19
C ALA A 370 -20.28 -10.96 18.06
N GLN A 371 -19.75 -11.50 19.17
CA GLN A 371 -19.42 -12.91 19.33
C GLN A 371 -20.58 -13.75 18.80
N GLY A 372 -20.34 -14.45 17.69
CA GLY A 372 -21.45 -15.06 16.96
C GLY A 372 -21.04 -15.99 15.83
N VAL A 373 -19.88 -16.66 15.94
CA VAL A 373 -19.70 -18.05 15.50
C VAL A 373 -18.55 -18.61 16.34
N HIS A 374 -18.85 -19.44 17.35
CA HIS A 374 -17.87 -20.40 17.84
C HIS A 374 -17.52 -21.30 16.65
N ARG A 375 -16.41 -21.02 15.98
CA ARG A 375 -15.78 -22.03 15.15
C ARG A 375 -15.11 -22.96 16.13
N GLU A 376 -15.78 -24.04 16.49
CA GLU A 376 -15.08 -25.19 17.06
C GLU A 376 -13.98 -25.57 16.08
N GLU A 377 -12.75 -25.26 16.47
CA GLU A 377 -11.56 -25.75 15.80
C GLU A 377 -11.55 -27.26 16.01
N VAL A 378 -11.93 -28.01 14.98
CA VAL A 378 -11.59 -29.44 14.93
C VAL A 378 -10.09 -29.50 14.62
N PRO A 379 -9.24 -30.04 15.51
CA PRO A 379 -7.81 -30.15 15.27
C PRO A 379 -7.54 -31.27 14.26
N GLY A 380 -6.74 -30.97 13.23
CA GLY A 380 -6.01 -31.98 12.44
C GLY A 380 -6.81 -32.75 11.39
N GLY A 381 -6.36 -32.63 10.13
CA GLY A 381 -6.82 -33.42 8.98
C GLY A 381 -6.08 -33.04 7.71
#